data_AF-A0A227P9F7-F1
#
_entry.id   AF-A0A227P9F7-F1
#
_cell.length_a   1.000
_cell.length_b   1.000
_cell.length_c   1.000
_cell.angle_alpha   90.00
_cell.angle_beta   90.00
_cell.angle_gamma   90.00
#
_symmetry.space_group_name_H-M   'P 1'
#
loop_
_entity.id
_entity.type
_entity.pdbx_description
1 polymer ?
#
loop_
_entity_poly.entity_id
_entity_poly.type
_entity_poly.pdbx_seq_one_letter_code
_entity_poly.pdbx_strand_id
1 'polypeptide(L)'
;MTGKQLKITGELIIVISFLIQNLLFDYYNDKSESLLNSAMSQSIIDKGSELKELKYFIAKFPNDSITEQQYRTLNINLAAQKIAFAKIVQITSLDTTDIVKSKMKDTLSNASKNVHSFSDYMNFITKVNTLQIVNESTTKQIQKVNSNKDFYRILFIFLYIIGSIFLVLAIRKEKN
;
A
#
# COMPACT_ATOMS: atom_id res chain seq x y z
N MET A 1 -3.49 -42.71 -25.21
CA MET A 1 -3.95 -41.51 -25.95
C MET A 1 -3.46 -41.53 -27.39
N THR A 2 -4.34 -41.20 -28.34
CA THR A 2 -3.99 -41.00 -29.76
C THR A 2 -3.27 -39.65 -29.96
N GLY A 3 -2.57 -39.45 -31.08
CA GLY A 3 -1.90 -38.16 -31.39
C GLY A 3 -2.87 -36.97 -31.34
N LYS A 4 -4.07 -37.16 -31.92
CA LYS A 4 -5.18 -36.18 -31.86
C LYS A 4 -5.61 -35.83 -30.43
N GLN A 5 -5.68 -36.81 -29.53
CA GLN A 5 -6.04 -36.56 -28.13
C GLN A 5 -4.97 -35.73 -27.41
N LEU A 6 -3.68 -36.03 -27.62
CA LEU A 6 -2.58 -35.26 -27.03
C LEU A 6 -2.57 -33.80 -27.53
N LYS A 7 -2.88 -33.58 -28.81
CA LYS A 7 -2.98 -32.25 -29.40
C LYS A 7 -4.10 -31.41 -28.78
N ILE A 8 -5.32 -31.96 -28.71
CA ILE A 8 -6.48 -31.28 -28.10
C ILE A 8 -6.20 -30.96 -26.63
N THR A 9 -5.61 -31.90 -25.89
CA THR A 9 -5.24 -31.68 -24.48
C THR A 9 -4.18 -30.59 -24.33
N GLY A 10 -3.15 -30.56 -25.18
CA GLY A 10 -2.11 -29.54 -25.16
C GLY A 10 -2.64 -28.13 -25.48
N GLU A 11 -3.49 -28.02 -26.51
CA GLU A 11 -4.15 -26.75 -26.89
C GLU A 11 -5.06 -26.23 -25.77
N LEU A 12 -5.86 -27.11 -25.14
CA LEU A 12 -6.73 -26.74 -24.03
C LEU A 12 -5.94 -26.23 -22.82
N ILE A 13 -4.82 -26.87 -22.49
CA ILE A 13 -3.95 -26.44 -21.38
C ILE A 13 -3.34 -25.05 -21.65
N ILE A 14 -2.97 -24.76 -22.90
CA ILE A 14 -2.45 -23.43 -23.29
C ILE A 14 -3.55 -22.37 -23.22
N VAL A 15 -4.77 -22.68 -23.65
CA VAL A 15 -5.90 -21.74 -23.53
C VAL A 15 -6.19 -21.43 -22.05
N ILE A 16 -6.17 -22.44 -21.18
CA ILE A 16 -6.34 -22.26 -19.73
C ILE A 16 -5.22 -21.41 -19.13
N SER A 17 -3.97 -21.59 -19.58
CA SER A 17 -2.85 -20.77 -19.09
C SER A 17 -3.04 -19.30 -19.47
N PHE A 18 -3.50 -19.00 -20.69
CA PHE A 18 -3.84 -17.65 -21.11
C PHE A 18 -4.97 -17.02 -20.30
N LEU A 19 -6.00 -17.79 -19.92
CA LEU A 19 -7.07 -17.30 -19.04
C LEU A 19 -6.56 -16.97 -17.64
N ILE A 20 -5.69 -17.81 -17.08
CA ILE A 20 -5.07 -17.56 -15.76
C ILE A 20 -4.21 -16.29 -15.80
N GLN A 21 -3.47 -16.08 -16.89
CA GLN A 21 -2.68 -14.86 -17.07
C GLN A 21 -3.58 -13.61 -17.16
N ASN A 22 -4.56 -13.59 -18.07
CA ASN A 22 -5.37 -12.40 -18.32
C ASN A 22 -6.37 -12.06 -17.21
N LEU A 23 -6.94 -13.07 -16.53
CA LEU A 23 -7.99 -12.82 -15.54
C LEU A 23 -7.46 -12.74 -14.11
N LEU A 24 -6.43 -13.51 -13.77
CA LEU A 24 -5.95 -13.61 -12.39
C LEU A 24 -4.67 -12.80 -12.23
N PHE A 25 -3.65 -13.04 -13.04
CA PHE A 25 -2.38 -12.31 -12.89
C PHE A 25 -2.56 -10.80 -13.11
N ASP A 26 -3.20 -10.39 -14.20
CA ASP A 26 -3.39 -8.96 -14.51
C ASP A 26 -4.28 -8.27 -13.46
N TYR A 27 -5.36 -8.93 -13.00
CA TYR A 27 -6.21 -8.42 -11.91
C TYR A 27 -5.43 -8.17 -10.61
N TYR A 28 -4.57 -9.12 -10.20
CA TYR A 28 -3.76 -8.95 -8.99
C TYR A 28 -2.61 -7.95 -9.19
N ASN A 29 -2.12 -7.78 -10.42
CA ASN A 29 -1.09 -6.79 -10.75
C ASN A 29 -1.65 -5.36 -10.65
N ASP A 30 -2.80 -5.09 -11.27
CA ASP A 30 -3.48 -3.79 -11.21
C ASP A 30 -3.87 -3.42 -9.78
N LYS A 31 -4.32 -4.42 -9.01
CA LYS A 31 -4.64 -4.25 -7.60
C LYS A 31 -3.41 -3.93 -6.75
N SER A 32 -2.26 -4.54 -7.05
CA SER A 32 -0.99 -4.26 -6.38
C SER A 32 -0.51 -2.84 -6.68
N GLU A 33 -0.58 -2.42 -7.95
CA GLU A 33 -0.19 -1.08 -8.39
C GLU A 33 -1.10 0.02 -7.80
N SER A 34 -2.42 -0.20 -7.78
CA SER A 34 -3.39 0.72 -7.14
C SER A 34 -3.15 0.88 -5.64
N LEU A 35 -2.87 -0.21 -4.93
CA LEU A 35 -2.56 -0.18 -3.49
C LEU A 35 -1.24 0.53 -3.22
N LEU A 36 -0.21 0.29 -4.04
CA LEU A 36 1.09 0.97 -3.95
C LEU A 36 0.96 2.46 -4.23
N ASN A 37 0.26 2.85 -5.29
CA ASN A 37 0.04 4.25 -5.66
C ASN A 37 -0.82 4.99 -4.62
N SER A 38 -1.82 4.33 -4.03
CA SER A 38 -2.61 4.89 -2.94
C SER A 38 -1.79 5.09 -1.67
N ALA A 39 -0.97 4.10 -1.29
CA ALA A 39 -0.09 4.20 -0.13
C ALA A 39 1.01 5.27 -0.30
N MET A 40 1.55 5.39 -1.51
CA MET A 40 2.60 6.35 -1.86
C MET A 40 2.06 7.78 -1.96
N SER A 41 0.87 7.97 -2.55
CA SER A 41 0.21 9.27 -2.64
C SER A 41 -0.19 9.82 -1.28
N GLN A 42 -0.71 8.97 -0.39
CA GLN A 42 -1.02 9.35 0.99
C GLN A 42 0.24 9.80 1.76
N SER A 43 1.35 9.07 1.59
CA SER A 43 2.61 9.34 2.30
C SER A 43 3.32 10.63 1.82
N ILE A 44 3.27 10.91 0.51
CA ILE A 44 3.98 12.06 -0.09
C ILE A 44 3.22 13.37 0.11
N ILE A 45 1.89 13.37 0.01
CA ILE A 45 1.04 14.57 0.17
C ILE A 45 1.05 15.04 1.64
N ASP A 46 0.90 14.11 2.58
CA ASP A 46 0.83 14.42 4.02
C ASP A 46 2.18 14.87 4.62
N LYS A 47 3.31 14.36 4.12
CA LYS A 47 4.62 14.60 4.77
C LYS A 47 5.50 15.63 4.07
N GLY A 48 5.31 15.85 2.77
CA GLY A 48 6.19 16.69 1.95
C GLY A 48 5.78 18.17 1.88
N SER A 49 4.48 18.45 1.79
CA SER A 49 3.95 19.80 1.59
C SER A 49 3.88 20.60 2.91
N GLU A 50 3.31 20.02 3.95
CA GLU A 50 3.13 20.66 5.26
C GLU A 50 4.47 20.90 5.98
N LEU A 51 5.43 19.98 5.82
CA LEU A 51 6.77 20.11 6.42
C LEU A 51 7.63 21.16 5.70
N LYS A 52 7.39 21.40 4.40
CA LYS A 52 7.97 22.53 3.66
C LYS A 52 7.36 23.86 4.08
N GLU A 53 6.05 23.90 4.30
CA GLU A 53 5.34 25.09 4.78
C GLU A 53 5.81 25.48 6.18
N LEU A 54 5.93 24.50 7.08
CA LEU A 54 6.51 24.67 8.41
C LEU A 54 7.96 25.15 8.37
N LYS A 55 8.80 24.55 7.51
CA LYS A 55 10.19 24.99 7.31
C LYS A 55 10.28 26.40 6.74
N TYR A 56 9.39 26.78 5.82
CA TYR A 56 9.29 28.14 5.29
C TYR A 56 8.98 29.15 6.39
N PHE A 57 7.99 28.87 7.25
CA PHE A 57 7.66 29.74 8.36
C PHE A 57 8.76 29.79 9.44
N ILE A 58 9.48 28.68 9.67
CA ILE A 58 10.62 28.66 10.61
C ILE A 58 11.83 29.42 10.05
N ALA A 59 12.10 29.34 8.74
CA ALA A 59 13.24 29.97 8.10
C ALA A 59 13.06 31.48 7.84
N LYS A 60 11.82 31.94 7.59
CA LYS A 60 11.55 33.32 7.15
C LYS A 60 11.49 34.37 8.26
N PHE A 61 11.24 33.98 9.52
CA PHE A 61 11.01 34.94 10.62
C PHE A 61 11.94 34.74 11.83
N PRO A 62 13.25 35.01 11.74
CA PRO A 62 14.17 34.80 12.86
C PRO A 62 13.73 35.61 14.11
N ASN A 63 13.11 34.92 15.07
CA ASN A 63 12.97 35.19 16.52
C ASN A 63 12.93 36.62 17.10
N ASP A 64 12.34 37.62 16.44
CA ASP A 64 12.42 38.99 16.99
C ASP A 64 11.11 39.53 17.62
N SER A 65 9.97 38.83 17.51
CA SER A 65 8.72 39.26 18.18
C SER A 65 7.85 38.14 18.78
N ILE A 66 7.21 38.44 19.92
CA ILE A 66 6.26 37.55 20.63
C ILE A 66 5.11 37.12 19.71
N THR A 67 4.62 38.04 18.88
CA THR A 67 3.53 37.80 17.93
C THR A 67 3.92 36.75 16.89
N GLU A 68 5.13 36.81 16.33
CA GLU A 68 5.60 35.82 15.36
C GLU A 68 5.81 34.43 15.96
N GLN A 69 6.28 34.36 17.20
CA GLN A 69 6.42 33.08 17.91
C GLN A 69 5.05 32.43 18.16
N GLN A 70 4.04 33.21 18.55
CA GLN A 70 2.66 32.74 18.69
C GLN A 70 2.09 32.25 17.35
N TYR A 71 2.32 32.96 16.25
CA TYR A 71 1.92 32.54 14.91
C TYR A 71 2.60 31.24 14.47
N ARG A 72 3.90 31.07 14.76
CA ARG A 72 4.63 29.81 14.49
C ARG A 72 4.04 28.66 15.29
N THR A 73 3.84 28.84 16.60
CA THR A 73 3.23 27.82 17.47
C THR A 73 1.83 27.43 17.00
N LEU A 74 1.02 28.39 16.58
CA LEU A 74 -0.31 28.13 16.02
C LEU A 74 -0.24 27.26 14.75
N ASN A 75 0.63 27.61 13.79
CA ASN A 75 0.77 26.85 12.55
C ASN A 75 1.33 25.43 12.80
N ILE A 76 2.26 25.29 13.74
CA ILE A 76 2.79 23.99 14.16
C ILE A 76 1.67 23.12 14.76
N ASN A 77 0.85 23.71 15.61
CA ASN A 77 -0.28 23.02 16.24
C ASN A 77 -1.32 22.60 15.20
N LEU A 78 -1.66 23.49 14.25
CA LEU A 78 -2.60 23.20 13.17
C LEU A 78 -2.10 22.07 12.26
N ALA A 79 -0.81 22.06 11.89
CA ALA A 79 -0.22 20.96 11.14
C ALA A 79 -0.33 19.63 11.90
N ALA A 80 -0.02 19.62 13.20
CA ALA A 80 -0.16 18.42 14.02
C ALA A 80 -1.61 17.92 14.09
N GLN A 81 -2.58 18.82 14.24
CA GLN A 81 -4.01 18.48 14.26
C GLN A 81 -4.50 17.91 12.92
N LYS A 82 -4.07 18.47 11.78
CA LYS A 82 -4.40 17.96 10.45
C LYS A 82 -3.89 16.53 10.25
N ILE A 83 -2.65 16.27 10.64
CA ILE A 83 -2.05 14.93 10.57
C ILE A 83 -2.77 13.95 11.52
N ALA A 84 -3.11 14.39 12.74
CA ALA A 84 -3.89 13.57 13.65
C ALA A 84 -5.26 13.23 13.05
N PHE A 85 -5.95 14.19 12.43
CA PHE A 85 -7.24 13.97 11.79
C PHE A 85 -7.14 12.95 10.64
N ALA A 86 -6.18 13.13 9.73
CA ALA A 86 -5.92 12.19 8.64
C ALA A 86 -5.68 10.76 9.18
N LYS A 87 -4.91 10.64 10.27
CA LYS A 87 -4.65 9.35 10.92
C LYS A 87 -5.86 8.78 11.64
N ILE A 88 -6.68 9.62 12.28
CA ILE A 88 -7.94 9.24 12.93
C ILE A 88 -8.93 8.67 11.91
N VAL A 89 -9.03 9.26 10.71
CA VAL A 89 -9.83 8.71 9.61
C VAL A 89 -9.35 7.31 9.26
N GLN A 90 -8.04 7.08 9.12
CA GLN A 90 -7.50 5.73 8.88
C GLN A 90 -7.83 4.73 10.01
N ILE A 91 -7.81 5.17 11.27
CA ILE A 91 -8.14 4.32 12.43
C ILE A 91 -9.59 3.83 12.39
N THR A 92 -10.53 4.65 11.89
CA THR A 92 -11.94 4.25 11.81
C THR A 92 -12.14 3.01 10.93
N SER A 93 -11.35 2.89 9.87
CA SER A 93 -11.39 1.77 8.91
C SER A 93 -10.62 0.52 9.35
N LEU A 94 -9.99 0.51 10.52
CA LEU A 94 -9.25 -0.67 10.98
C LEU A 94 -10.16 -1.83 11.36
N ASP A 95 -9.70 -3.04 11.07
CA ASP A 95 -10.32 -4.27 11.54
C ASP A 95 -9.87 -4.58 12.97
N THR A 96 -10.42 -3.84 13.93
CA THR A 96 -10.13 -3.97 15.37
C THR A 96 -11.33 -3.51 16.20
N THR A 97 -11.27 -3.70 17.52
CA THR A 97 -12.37 -3.36 18.43
C THR A 97 -12.55 -1.86 18.59
N ASP A 98 -13.78 -1.43 18.85
CA ASP A 98 -14.09 0.00 19.04
C ASP A 98 -13.36 0.62 20.23
N ILE A 99 -13.07 -0.17 21.27
CA ILE A 99 -12.27 0.24 22.43
C ILE A 99 -10.84 0.61 22.00
N VAL A 100 -10.23 -0.21 21.15
CA VAL A 100 -8.86 0.03 20.65
C VAL A 100 -8.86 1.24 19.72
N LYS A 101 -9.85 1.36 18.83
CA LYS A 101 -10.02 2.53 17.95
C LYS A 101 -10.16 3.81 18.76
N SER A 102 -11.03 3.83 19.77
CA SER A 102 -11.24 5.01 20.63
C SER A 102 -9.93 5.42 21.30
N LYS A 103 -9.22 4.48 21.93
CA LYS A 103 -7.95 4.77 22.60
C LYS A 103 -6.90 5.35 21.66
N MET A 104 -6.79 4.84 20.43
CA MET A 104 -5.88 5.38 19.42
C MET A 104 -6.28 6.79 18.98
N LYS A 105 -7.58 7.04 18.76
CA LYS A 105 -8.12 8.36 18.41
C LYS A 105 -7.86 9.38 19.51
N ASP A 106 -8.16 9.03 20.76
CA ASP A 106 -7.96 9.90 21.92
C ASP A 106 -6.47 10.21 22.14
N THR A 107 -5.61 9.20 21.95
CA THR A 107 -4.15 9.38 22.05
C THR A 107 -3.62 10.36 21.01
N LEU A 108 -4.08 10.27 19.75
CA LEU A 108 -3.67 11.17 18.67
C LEU A 108 -4.25 12.58 18.84
N SER A 109 -5.54 12.67 19.20
CA SER A 109 -6.23 13.93 19.45
C SER A 109 -5.54 14.71 20.57
N ASN A 110 -5.27 14.06 21.71
CA ASN A 110 -4.58 14.71 22.84
C ASN A 110 -3.13 15.02 22.52
N ALA A 111 -2.41 14.15 21.79
CA ALA A 111 -1.02 14.42 21.42
C ALA A 111 -0.90 15.62 20.48
N SER A 112 -1.82 15.78 19.52
CA SER A 112 -1.78 16.88 18.55
C SER A 112 -2.07 18.26 19.17
N LYS A 113 -2.95 18.32 20.17
CA LYS A 113 -3.30 19.57 20.87
C LYS A 113 -2.13 20.17 21.65
N ASN A 114 -1.21 19.32 22.11
CA ASN A 114 -0.08 19.71 22.94
C ASN A 114 1.21 19.98 22.15
N VAL A 115 1.13 20.11 20.82
CA VAL A 115 2.30 20.41 19.98
C VAL A 115 2.47 21.91 19.87
N HIS A 116 3.54 22.45 20.47
CA HIS A 116 3.78 23.90 20.51
C HIS A 116 5.13 24.32 19.91
N SER A 117 6.05 23.38 19.73
CA SER A 117 7.36 23.60 19.13
C SER A 117 7.66 22.62 18.00
N PHE A 118 8.70 22.92 17.22
CA PHE A 118 9.17 22.01 16.18
C PHE A 118 9.69 20.68 16.75
N SER A 119 10.30 20.70 17.93
CA SER A 119 10.75 19.48 18.61
C SER A 119 9.55 18.60 19.00
N ASP A 120 8.50 19.21 19.57
CA ASP A 120 7.24 18.51 19.89
C ASP A 120 6.60 17.95 18.63
N TYR A 121 6.66 18.70 17.53
CA TYR A 121 6.13 18.27 16.24
C TYR A 121 6.87 17.04 15.72
N MET A 122 8.21 17.03 15.76
CA MET A 122 9.00 15.86 15.37
C MET A 122 8.74 14.65 16.27
N ASN A 123 8.56 14.86 17.57
CA ASN A 123 8.17 13.82 18.53
C ASN A 123 6.75 13.30 18.23
N PHE A 124 5.81 14.18 17.89
CA PHE A 124 4.46 13.83 17.48
C PHE A 124 4.46 13.03 16.18
N ILE A 125 5.22 13.44 15.16
CA ILE A 125 5.39 12.69 13.91
C ILE A 125 5.98 11.30 14.19
N THR A 126 6.97 11.22 15.06
CA THR A 126 7.53 9.94 15.50
C THR A 126 6.45 9.10 16.18
N LYS A 127 5.63 9.69 17.07
CA LYS A 127 4.50 9.03 17.72
C LYS A 127 3.41 8.58 16.75
N VAL A 128 3.11 9.35 15.71
CA VAL A 128 2.17 9.00 14.63
C VAL A 128 2.72 7.85 13.78
N ASN A 129 4.03 7.86 13.53
CA ASN A 129 4.73 6.82 12.80
C ASN A 129 4.95 5.55 13.66
N THR A 130 5.05 5.63 14.98
CA THR A 130 5.10 4.44 15.87
C THR A 130 3.71 3.91 16.20
N LEU A 131 2.71 4.81 16.24
CA LEU A 131 1.31 4.50 15.95
C LEU A 131 1.11 4.21 14.46
N GLN A 132 2.15 3.81 13.72
CA GLN A 132 1.97 2.74 12.75
C GLN A 132 1.24 1.64 13.51
N ILE A 133 -0.09 1.68 13.38
CA ILE A 133 -0.79 0.71 12.56
C ILE A 133 0.23 0.27 11.51
N VAL A 134 1.10 -0.66 11.90
CA VAL A 134 1.60 -1.64 10.98
C VAL A 134 0.32 -2.04 10.33
N ASN A 135 0.26 -1.69 9.06
CA ASN A 135 -0.84 -1.97 8.20
C ASN A 135 -0.82 -3.50 8.09
N GLU A 136 -0.92 -4.27 9.17
CA GLU A 136 -0.83 -5.71 9.12
C GLU A 136 -1.93 -6.16 8.18
N SER A 137 -3.10 -5.51 8.19
CA SER A 137 -4.08 -5.71 7.13
C SER A 137 -3.53 -5.33 5.75
N THR A 138 -3.01 -4.12 5.50
CA THR A 138 -2.58 -3.73 4.13
C THR A 138 -1.25 -4.34 3.68
N THR A 139 -0.22 -4.44 4.51
CA THR A 139 1.01 -5.20 4.30
C THR A 139 0.76 -6.70 4.18
N LYS A 140 -0.11 -7.33 5.00
CA LYS A 140 -0.53 -8.73 4.76
C LYS A 140 -1.39 -8.83 3.51
N GLN A 141 -2.20 -7.82 3.16
CA GLN A 141 -2.94 -7.79 1.90
C GLN A 141 -2.01 -7.61 0.70
N ILE A 142 -0.99 -6.76 0.78
CA ILE A 142 0.05 -6.57 -0.23
C ILE A 142 0.86 -7.85 -0.37
N GLN A 143 1.27 -8.48 0.74
CA GLN A 143 1.94 -9.79 0.73
C GLN A 143 1.04 -10.87 0.14
N LYS A 144 -0.25 -10.90 0.49
CA LYS A 144 -1.22 -11.86 -0.05
C LYS A 144 -1.47 -11.64 -1.55
N VAL A 145 -1.60 -10.39 -1.98
CA VAL A 145 -1.76 -10.01 -3.40
C VAL A 145 -0.50 -10.36 -4.17
N ASN A 146 0.69 -10.05 -3.65
CA ASN A 146 1.96 -10.41 -4.29
C ASN A 146 2.18 -11.92 -4.31
N SER A 147 1.84 -12.64 -3.24
CA SER A 147 1.92 -14.10 -3.19
C SER A 147 0.97 -14.75 -4.19
N ASN A 148 -0.26 -14.25 -4.31
CA ASN A 148 -1.21 -14.69 -5.34
C ASN A 148 -0.68 -14.37 -6.74
N LYS A 149 -0.14 -13.17 -6.98
CA LYS A 149 0.47 -12.77 -8.25
C LYS A 149 1.60 -13.73 -8.65
N ASP A 150 2.51 -14.02 -7.73
CA ASP A 150 3.62 -14.94 -7.98
C ASP A 150 3.14 -16.37 -8.21
N PHE A 151 2.14 -16.83 -7.44
CA PHE A 151 1.51 -18.13 -7.64
C PHE A 151 0.88 -18.25 -9.04
N TYR A 152 0.08 -17.27 -9.47
CA TYR A 152 -0.57 -17.31 -10.79
C TYR A 152 0.44 -17.18 -11.93
N ARG A 153 1.52 -16.41 -11.75
CA ARG A 153 2.64 -16.37 -12.70
C ARG A 153 3.31 -17.74 -12.85
N ILE A 154 3.60 -18.41 -11.73
CA ILE A 154 4.21 -19.75 -11.74
C ILE A 154 3.25 -20.75 -12.38
N LEU A 155 1.97 -20.70 -12.02
CA LEU A 155 0.93 -21.58 -12.56
C LEU A 155 0.78 -21.41 -14.08
N PHE A 156 0.78 -20.17 -14.58
CA PHE A 156 0.79 -19.86 -15.99
C PHE A 156 1.99 -20.50 -16.71
N ILE A 157 3.21 -20.26 -16.21
CA ILE A 157 4.45 -20.80 -16.81
C ILE A 157 4.40 -22.33 -16.84
N PHE A 158 3.98 -22.95 -15.74
CA PHE A 158 3.90 -24.40 -15.61
C PHE A 158 2.90 -25.00 -16.60
N LEU A 159 1.68 -24.45 -16.69
CA LEU A 159 0.67 -24.90 -17.63
C LEU A 159 1.12 -24.70 -19.08
N TYR A 160 1.74 -23.56 -19.39
CA TYR A 160 2.28 -23.31 -20.73
C TYR A 160 3.35 -24.33 -21.14
N ILE A 161 4.28 -24.66 -20.24
CA ILE A 161 5.31 -25.68 -20.47
C ILE A 161 4.67 -27.05 -20.70
N ILE A 162 3.73 -27.46 -19.85
CA ILE A 162 3.03 -28.74 -20.00
C ILE A 162 2.27 -28.80 -21.32
N GLY A 163 1.47 -27.79 -21.64
CA GLY A 163 0.71 -27.74 -22.89
C GLY A 163 1.61 -27.82 -24.12
N SER A 164 2.77 -27.15 -24.07
CA SER A 164 3.79 -27.21 -25.13
C SER A 164 4.41 -28.61 -25.26
N ILE A 165 4.71 -29.30 -24.15
CA ILE A 165 5.21 -30.68 -24.16
C ILE A 165 4.18 -31.63 -24.80
N PHE A 166 2.90 -31.49 -24.44
CA PHE A 166 1.82 -32.30 -25.02
C PHE A 166 1.69 -32.10 -26.53
N LEU A 167 1.83 -30.87 -27.02
CA LEU A 167 1.85 -30.56 -28.45
C LEU A 167 3.06 -31.18 -29.16
N VAL A 168 4.26 -31.06 -28.59
CA VAL A 168 5.48 -31.67 -29.16
C VAL A 168 5.34 -33.19 -29.23
N LEU A 169 4.81 -33.82 -28.19
CA LEU A 169 4.56 -35.26 -28.16
C LEU A 169 3.49 -35.68 -29.18
N ALA A 170 2.44 -34.88 -29.36
CA ALA A 170 1.41 -35.11 -30.36
C ALA A 170 1.98 -35.08 -31.78
N ILE A 171 2.75 -34.04 -32.11
CA ILE A 171 3.40 -33.86 -33.42
C ILE A 171 4.36 -35.03 -33.71
N ARG A 172 5.14 -35.45 -32.71
CA ARG A 172 6.06 -36.59 -32.87
C ARG A 172 5.31 -37.90 -33.13
N LYS A 173 4.13 -38.07 -32.53
CA LYS A 173 3.29 -39.27 -32.65
C LYS A 173 2.45 -39.30 -33.94
N GLU A 174 2.24 -38.15 -34.58
CA GLU A 174 1.61 -38.09 -35.92
C GLU A 174 2.62 -38.31 -37.05
N LYS A 175 3.93 -38.17 -36.79
CA LYS A 175 5.01 -38.42 -37.75
C LYS A 175 5.53 -39.87 -37.76
N ASN A 176 5.23 -40.64 -36.71
CA ASN A 176 5.61 -42.06 -36.55
C ASN A 176 4.38 -42.95 -36.72
#